data_AF-A0A9X2I3R1-F1
#
_entry.id   AF-A0A9X2I3R1-F1
#
_cell.length_a   1.000
_cell.length_b   1.000
_cell.length_c   1.000
_cell.angle_alpha   90.00
_cell.angle_beta   90.00
_cell.angle_gamma   90.00
#
_symmetry.space_group_name_H-M   'P 1'
#
loop_
_entity.id
_entity.type
_entity.pdbx_description
1 polymer ?
#
loop_
_entity_poly.entity_id
_entity_poly.type
_entity_poly.pdbx_seq_one_letter_code
_entity_poly.pdbx_strand_id
1 'polypeptide(L)'
;MQYSKPMIDLVLELRRRAPSELKPGIKLANPDLFYELADYYHQTRDAVTRALIKELFQLAAGDWPARLEKPEEKVAQQVKVYRGQVSLSESRKPAQEPQPSDRPHRVYRGQVVYR
;
A
#
# COMPACT_ATOMS: atom_id res chain seq x y z
N MET A 1 -14.27 -17.40 13.70
CA MET A 1 -12.98 -18.07 13.48
C MET A 1 -12.46 -18.55 14.83
N GLN A 2 -12.03 -19.81 14.96
CA GLN A 2 -11.33 -20.28 16.16
C GLN A 2 -9.82 -20.27 15.89
N TYR A 3 -9.06 -19.67 16.80
CA TYR A 3 -7.60 -19.64 16.68
C TYR A 3 -7.02 -20.97 17.18
N SER A 4 -6.24 -21.62 16.33
CA SER A 4 -5.43 -22.77 16.74
C SER A 4 -4.20 -22.30 17.52
N LYS A 5 -3.60 -23.20 18.32
CA LYS A 5 -2.37 -22.89 19.05
C LYS A 5 -1.25 -22.29 18.17
N PRO A 6 -0.91 -22.85 16.98
CA PRO A 6 0.14 -22.26 16.14
C PRO A 6 -0.21 -20.83 15.67
N MET A 7 -1.49 -20.53 15.42
CA MET A 7 -1.91 -19.16 15.07
C MET A 7 -1.68 -18.18 16.23
N ILE A 8 -1.98 -18.60 17.47
CA ILE A 8 -1.76 -17.79 18.67
C ILE A 8 -0.28 -17.47 18.83
N ASP A 9 0.58 -18.48 18.66
CA ASP A 9 2.03 -18.33 18.80
C ASP A 9 2.57 -17.36 17.73
N LEU A 10 2.08 -17.43 16.48
CA LEU A 10 2.41 -16.47 15.41
C LEU A 10 1.93 -15.04 15.72
N VAL A 11 0.75 -14.86 16.30
CA VAL A 11 0.25 -13.52 16.67
C VAL A 11 1.11 -12.91 17.79
N LEU A 12 1.56 -13.72 18.74
CA LEU A 12 2.46 -13.27 19.82
C LEU A 12 3.85 -12.91 19.28
N GLU A 13 4.40 -13.72 18.36
CA GLU A 13 5.62 -13.44 17.61
C GLU A 13 5.53 -12.10 16.85
N LEU A 14 4.44 -11.90 16.10
CA LEU A 14 4.17 -10.68 15.35
C LEU A 14 4.08 -9.46 16.27
N ARG A 15 3.36 -9.57 17.39
CA ARG A 15 3.23 -8.48 18.37
C ARG A 15 4.57 -8.09 18.99
N ARG A 16 5.49 -9.05 19.17
CA ARG A 16 6.84 -8.80 19.72
C ARG A 16 7.71 -7.99 18.75
N ARG A 17 7.56 -8.24 17.44
CA ARG A 17 8.34 -7.61 16.36
C ARG A 17 7.74 -6.29 15.86
N ALA A 18 6.42 -6.13 15.98
CA ALA A 18 5.73 -4.96 15.48
C ALA A 18 6.14 -3.66 16.21
N PRO A 19 6.12 -2.50 15.50
CA PRO A 19 6.32 -1.20 16.11
C PRO A 19 5.21 -0.88 17.12
N SER A 20 5.49 -0.02 18.09
CA SER A 20 4.62 0.20 19.25
C SER A 20 3.23 0.72 18.88
N GLU A 21 3.11 1.46 17.78
CA GLU A 21 1.87 2.02 17.25
C GLU A 21 0.90 0.94 16.78
N LEU A 22 1.41 -0.20 16.29
CA LEU A 22 0.59 -1.30 15.74
C LEU A 22 0.26 -2.37 16.80
N LYS A 23 0.98 -2.41 17.92
CA LYS A 23 0.76 -3.39 19.00
C LYS A 23 -0.67 -3.43 19.56
N PRO A 24 -1.41 -2.31 19.71
CA PRO A 24 -2.80 -2.34 20.18
C PRO A 24 -3.74 -3.11 19.25
N GLY A 25 -3.46 -3.06 17.95
CA GLY A 25 -4.20 -3.73 16.88
C GLY A 25 -3.90 -5.23 16.77
N ILE A 26 -2.65 -5.62 17.00
CA ILE A 26 -2.18 -7.02 16.97
C ILE A 26 -2.56 -7.75 18.26
N LYS A 27 -3.84 -8.13 18.39
CA LYS A 27 -4.40 -8.91 19.51
C LYS A 27 -5.48 -9.87 19.02
N LEU A 28 -5.61 -11.03 19.66
CA LEU A 28 -6.59 -12.06 19.30
C LEU A 28 -8.05 -11.61 19.47
N ALA A 29 -8.29 -10.65 20.37
CA ALA A 29 -9.60 -10.07 20.60
C ALA A 29 -10.01 -9.05 19.53
N ASN A 30 -9.11 -8.67 18.62
CA ASN A 30 -9.43 -7.74 17.53
C ASN A 30 -10.12 -8.52 16.38
N PRO A 31 -11.39 -8.23 16.05
CA PRO A 31 -12.03 -8.84 14.89
C PRO A 31 -11.35 -8.43 13.57
N ASP A 32 -10.71 -7.26 13.56
CA ASP A 32 -10.08 -6.68 12.37
C ASP A 32 -8.59 -7.04 12.23
N LEU A 33 -8.09 -7.95 13.07
CA LEU A 33 -6.68 -8.35 13.11
C LEU A 33 -6.11 -8.68 11.73
N PHE A 34 -6.81 -9.49 10.94
CA PHE A 34 -6.33 -9.90 9.62
C PHE A 34 -6.34 -8.74 8.62
N TYR A 35 -7.25 -7.78 8.73
CA TYR A 35 -7.26 -6.60 7.86
C TYR A 35 -6.07 -5.70 8.17
N GLU A 36 -5.85 -5.40 9.46
CA GLU A 36 -4.70 -4.60 9.89
C GLU A 36 -3.36 -5.25 9.53
N LEU A 37 -3.24 -6.58 9.66
CA LEU A 37 -2.05 -7.33 9.26
C LEU A 37 -1.85 -7.35 7.74
N ALA A 38 -2.92 -7.40 6.95
CA ALA A 38 -2.82 -7.31 5.49
C ALA A 38 -2.30 -5.93 5.07
N ASP A 39 -2.83 -4.85 5.66
CA ASP A 39 -2.35 -3.49 5.42
C ASP A 39 -0.88 -3.34 5.82
N TYR A 40 -0.54 -3.85 7.01
CA TYR A 40 0.84 -3.81 7.50
C TYR A 40 1.80 -4.62 6.64
N TYR A 41 1.38 -5.80 6.13
CA TYR A 41 2.17 -6.62 5.22
C TYR A 41 2.60 -5.88 3.95
N HIS A 42 1.78 -4.95 3.46
CA HIS A 42 2.09 -4.15 2.29
C HIS A 42 2.93 -2.90 2.57
N GLN A 43 2.95 -2.44 3.82
CA GLN A 43 3.72 -1.27 4.23
C GLN A 43 5.13 -1.65 4.73
N THR A 44 5.24 -2.81 5.36
CA THR A 44 6.50 -3.26 5.97
C THR A 44 7.50 -3.80 4.94
N ARG A 45 8.77 -3.48 5.15
CA ARG A 45 9.90 -4.02 4.37
C ARG A 45 10.58 -5.21 5.07
N ASP A 46 10.21 -5.51 6.31
CA ASP A 46 10.80 -6.63 7.05
C ASP A 46 10.33 -7.97 6.46
N ALA A 47 11.28 -8.71 5.90
CA ALA A 47 11.05 -10.02 5.31
C ALA A 47 10.52 -11.02 6.34
N VAL A 48 10.97 -10.96 7.59
CA VAL A 48 10.56 -11.92 8.62
C VAL A 48 9.11 -11.67 9.02
N THR A 49 8.74 -10.42 9.30
CA THR A 49 7.36 -10.06 9.58
C THR A 49 6.43 -10.41 8.41
N ARG A 50 6.86 -10.20 7.16
CA ARG A 50 6.09 -10.63 5.97
C ARG A 50 5.89 -12.14 5.90
N ALA A 51 6.91 -12.93 6.23
CA ALA A 51 6.80 -14.38 6.27
C ALA A 51 5.83 -14.86 7.35
N LEU A 52 5.92 -14.31 8.56
CA LEU A 52 5.02 -14.63 9.68
C LEU A 52 3.55 -14.30 9.35
N ILE A 53 3.30 -13.16 8.71
CA ILE A 53 1.94 -12.80 8.27
C ILE A 53 1.43 -13.78 7.22
N LYS A 54 2.26 -14.16 6.23
CA LYS A 54 1.87 -15.17 5.22
C LYS A 54 1.52 -16.51 5.87
N GLU A 55 2.34 -16.99 6.80
CA GLU A 55 2.12 -18.25 7.50
C GLU A 55 0.81 -18.21 8.31
N LEU A 56 0.56 -17.11 9.04
CA LEU A 56 -0.69 -16.91 9.76
C LEU A 56 -1.91 -16.97 8.83
N PHE A 57 -1.82 -16.34 7.66
CA PHE A 57 -2.91 -16.31 6.67
C PHE A 57 -3.11 -17.68 6.00
N GLN A 58 -2.05 -18.46 5.79
CA GLN A 58 -2.16 -19.84 5.32
C GLN A 58 -2.87 -20.74 6.34
N LEU A 59 -2.54 -20.61 7.62
CA LEU A 59 -3.21 -21.35 8.71
C LEU A 59 -4.67 -20.95 8.90
N ALA A 60 -4.99 -19.68 8.62
CA ALA A 60 -6.35 -19.17 8.66
C ALA A 60 -7.26 -19.77 7.57
N ALA A 61 -6.66 -20.32 6.50
CA ALA A 61 -7.34 -20.89 5.34
C ALA A 61 -8.34 -19.93 4.66
N GLY A 62 -9.08 -20.44 3.65
CA GLY A 62 -10.05 -19.66 2.89
C GLY A 62 -9.40 -18.61 1.98
N ASP A 63 -10.03 -17.43 1.88
CA ASP A 63 -9.61 -16.37 0.95
C ASP A 63 -8.51 -15.46 1.51
N TRP A 64 -8.05 -15.70 2.75
CA TRP A 64 -7.05 -14.84 3.38
C TRP A 64 -5.73 -14.80 2.61
N PRO A 65 -5.10 -15.93 2.21
CA PRO A 65 -3.86 -15.89 1.44
C PRO A 65 -3.99 -15.08 0.14
N ALA A 66 -5.12 -15.23 -0.57
CA ALA A 66 -5.40 -14.51 -1.80
C ALA A 66 -5.49 -12.98 -1.60
N ARG A 67 -5.89 -12.52 -0.40
CA ARG A 67 -5.90 -11.08 -0.08
C ARG A 67 -4.52 -10.47 0.09
N LEU A 68 -3.49 -11.28 0.42
CA LEU A 68 -2.10 -10.81 0.46
C LEU A 68 -1.47 -10.71 -0.93
N GLU A 69 -2.00 -11.45 -1.89
CA GLU A 69 -1.70 -11.27 -3.30
C GLU A 69 -2.42 -10.01 -3.75
N LYS A 70 -1.75 -8.86 -3.57
CA LYS A 70 -2.15 -7.67 -4.33
C LYS A 70 -2.20 -8.10 -5.79
N PRO A 71 -3.31 -7.84 -6.53
CA PRO A 71 -3.13 -7.68 -7.96
C PRO A 71 -2.07 -6.60 -8.05
N GLU A 72 -0.88 -6.93 -8.55
CA GLU A 72 0.07 -5.91 -8.95
C GLU A 72 -0.78 -4.87 -9.66
N GLU A 73 -0.74 -3.61 -9.22
CA GLU A 73 -1.13 -2.53 -10.12
C GLU A 73 -0.20 -2.77 -11.30
N LYS A 74 -0.70 -3.48 -12.32
CA LYS A 74 -0.02 -3.67 -13.58
C LYS A 74 0.18 -2.23 -14.01
N VAL A 75 1.37 -1.70 -13.77
CA VAL A 75 1.77 -0.39 -14.27
C VAL A 75 1.44 -0.51 -15.73
N ALA A 76 0.43 0.21 -16.20
CA ALA A 76 -0.08 0.02 -17.54
C ALA A 76 1.08 0.34 -18.48
N GLN A 77 1.79 -0.67 -18.98
CA GLN A 77 2.92 -0.48 -19.85
C GLN A 77 2.34 -0.06 -21.19
N GLN A 78 2.45 1.22 -21.50
CA GLN A 78 1.95 1.73 -22.77
C GLN A 78 3.04 1.48 -23.81
N VAL A 79 2.77 0.56 -24.73
CA VAL A 79 3.65 0.28 -25.86
C VAL A 79 3.45 1.39 -26.88
N LYS A 80 4.43 2.28 -27.04
CA LYS A 80 4.41 3.28 -28.11
C LYS A 80 5.19 2.75 -29.29
N VAL A 81 4.52 2.61 -30.44
CA VAL A 81 5.14 2.21 -31.69
C VAL A 81 5.21 3.43 -32.60
N TYR A 82 6.41 3.90 -32.92
CA TYR A 82 6.62 4.97 -33.87
C TYR A 82 7.58 4.52 -34.97
N ARG A 83 7.11 4.53 -36.23
CA ARG A 83 7.90 4.19 -37.43
C ARG A 83 8.71 2.90 -37.30
N GLY A 84 8.10 1.84 -36.75
CA GLY A 84 8.74 0.52 -36.60
C GLY A 84 9.62 0.36 -35.36
N GLN A 85 9.84 1.41 -34.57
CA GLN A 85 10.55 1.33 -33.30
C GLN A 85 9.54 1.22 -32.14
N VAL A 86 9.70 0.18 -31.33
CA VAL A 86 8.87 -0.08 -30.15
C VAL A 86 9.57 0.46 -28.92
N SER A 87 8.94 1.38 -28.19
CA SER A 87 9.40 1.84 -26.89
C SER A 87 8.39 1.48 -25.80
N LEU A 88 8.92 0.95 -24.70
CA LEU A 88 8.17 0.65 -23.48
C LEU A 88 8.35 1.84 -22.53
N SER A 89 7.27 2.58 -22.27
CA SER A 89 7.25 3.62 -21.24
C SER A 89 6.41 3.17 -20.05
N GLU A 90 6.98 3.22 -18.86
CA GLU A 90 6.23 3.04 -17.61
C GLU A 90 5.29 4.22 -17.41
N SER A 91 3.99 3.94 -17.41
CA SER A 91 2.96 4.93 -17.08
C SER A 91 2.99 5.16 -15.57
N ARG A 92 3.85 6.07 -15.09
CA ARG A 92 3.60 6.68 -13.78
C ARG A 92 2.25 7.40 -13.91
N LYS A 93 1.29 7.07 -13.03
CA LYS A 93 0.07 7.89 -12.84
C LYS A 93 0.52 9.35 -12.87
N PRO A 94 -0.14 10.24 -13.64
CA PRO A 94 0.26 11.63 -13.68
C PRO A 94 0.20 12.14 -12.24
N ALA A 95 1.37 12.47 -11.69
CA ALA A 95 1.42 13.38 -10.56
C ALA A 95 0.61 14.59 -11.02
N GLN A 96 -0.46 14.88 -10.28
CA GLN A 96 -1.38 15.98 -10.53
C GLN A 96 -0.61 17.17 -11.11
N GLU A 97 -0.95 17.53 -12.35
CA GLU A 97 -0.53 18.82 -12.90
C GLU A 97 -0.87 19.88 -11.85
N PRO A 98 0.05 20.79 -11.49
CA PRO A 98 -0.30 21.90 -10.64
C PRO A 98 -1.40 22.67 -11.36
N GLN A 99 -2.62 22.61 -10.85
CA GLN A 99 -3.70 23.46 -11.35
C GLN A 99 -3.18 24.89 -11.38
N PRO A 100 -3.32 25.62 -12.51
CA PRO A 100 -3.01 27.03 -12.51
C PRO A 100 -3.92 27.68 -11.47
N SER A 101 -3.33 28.21 -10.41
CA SER A 101 -4.08 28.97 -9.41
C SER A 101 -4.70 30.17 -10.10
N ASP A 102 -6.03 30.16 -10.23
CA ASP A 102 -6.84 31.20 -10.87
C ASP A 102 -6.91 32.45 -9.97
N ARG A 103 -5.74 33.00 -9.61
CA ARG A 103 -5.63 34.21 -8.81
C ARG A 103 -5.70 35.40 -9.76
N PRO A 104 -6.69 36.31 -9.62
CA PRO A 104 -6.78 37.46 -10.49
C PRO A 104 -5.56 38.37 -10.32
N HIS A 105 -4.84 38.59 -11.41
CA HIS A 105 -3.71 39.52 -11.45
C HIS A 105 -4.22 40.97 -11.47
N ARG A 106 -3.65 41.82 -10.60
CA ARG A 106 -3.97 43.26 -10.59
C ARG A 106 -2.98 43.99 -11.48
N VAL A 107 -3.48 44.73 -12.46
CA VAL A 107 -2.67 45.58 -13.34
C VAL A 107 -2.64 47.00 -12.76
N TYR A 108 -1.46 47.58 -12.59
CA TYR A 108 -1.30 48.98 -12.22
C TYR A 108 -0.40 49.69 -13.23
N ARG A 109 -0.92 50.76 -13.85
CA ARG A 109 -0.20 51.60 -14.84
C ARG A 109 0.49 50.78 -15.95
N GLY A 110 -0.21 49.78 -16.47
CA GLY A 110 0.28 48.93 -17.57
C GLY A 110 1.25 47.84 -17.16
N GLN A 111 1.57 47.68 -15.87
CA GLN A 111 2.40 46.58 -15.36
C GLN A 111 1.60 45.64 -14.47
N VAL A 112 1.84 44.34 -14.63
CA VAL A 112 1.24 43.27 -13.82
C VAL A 112 1.96 43.24 -12.47
N VAL A 113 1.21 43.41 -11.39
CA VAL A 113 1.76 43.35 -10.02
C VAL A 113 1.48 41.95 -9.45
N TYR A 114 2.55 41.22 -9.13
CA TYR A 114 2.49 39.97 -8.39
C TYR A 114 2.44 40.28 -6.89
N ARG A 115 1.60 39.57 -6.13
CA ARG A 115 1.50 39.70 -4.67
C ARG A 115 1.99 38.42 -4.00
#